data_AF-A0A2M7R8Q0-F1
#
_entry.id   AF-A0A2M7R8Q0-F1
#
_cell.length_a   1.000
_cell.length_b   1.000
_cell.length_c   1.000
_cell.angle_alpha   90.00
_cell.angle_beta   90.00
_cell.angle_gamma   90.00
#
_symmetry.space_group_name_H-M   'P 1'
#
loop_
_entity.id
_entity.type
_entity.pdbx_description
1 polymer ?
#
loop_
_entity_poly.entity_id
_entity_poly.type
_entity_poly.pdbx_seq_one_letter_code
_entity_poly.pdbx_strand_id
1 'polypeptide(L)' 'MLKQILQIIQIILAIVLIIVVLLQQKGTGLGSAFGGSGTIHTTRRGIDKVLYQITIVVSVLFFILAIVNLLF' A
#
# COMPACT_ATOMS: atom_id res chain seq x y z
N MET A 1 -20.62 -0.42 -19.86
CA MET A 1 -19.73 -1.59 -19.73
C MET A 1 -18.31 -1.21 -19.29
N LEU A 2 -17.58 -0.33 -20.00
CA LEU A 2 -16.21 0.06 -19.63
C LEU A 2 -16.10 0.64 -18.19
N LYS A 3 -17.00 1.53 -17.77
CA LYS A 3 -17.02 2.09 -16.40
C LYS A 3 -17.14 1.01 -15.32
N GLN A 4 -18.00 0.00 -15.52
CA GLN A 4 -18.17 -1.11 -14.57
C GLN A 4 -16.89 -1.96 -14.46
N ILE A 5 -16.23 -2.21 -15.59
CA ILE A 5 -14.95 -2.94 -15.62
C ILE A 5 -13.86 -2.16 -14.86
N LEU A 6 -13.72 -0.86 -15.13
CA LEU A 6 -12.76 0.00 -14.43
C LEU A 6 -13.02 0.03 -12.92
N GLN A 7 -14.29 0.12 -12.51
CA GLN A 7 -14.67 0.15 -11.11
C GLN A 7 -14.36 -1.18 -10.40
N ILE A 8 -14.61 -2.32 -11.05
CA ILE A 8 -14.26 -3.65 -10.52
C ILE A 8 -12.74 -3.78 -10.37
N ILE A 9 -11.96 -3.38 -11.37
CA ILE A 9 -10.49 -3.42 -11.30
C ILE A 9 -9.96 -2.53 -10.16
N GLN A 10 -10.56 -1.35 -9.99
CA GLN A 10 -10.17 -0.42 -8.93
C GLN A 10 -10.47 -0.97 -7.53
N ILE A 11 -11.60 -1.66 -7.34
CA ILE A 11 -11.93 -2.35 -6.08
C ILE A 11 -10.90 -3.45 -5.79
N ILE A 12 -10.55 -4.27 -6.79
CA ILE A 12 -9.54 -5.33 -6.63
C ILE A 12 -8.19 -4.72 -6.24
N LEU A 13 -7.74 -3.66 -6.92
CA LEU A 13 -6.50 -2.97 -6.58
C LEU A 13 -6.53 -2.39 -5.16
N ALA A 14 -7.66 -1.81 -4.72
CA ALA A 14 -7.81 -1.32 -3.36
C ALA A 14 -7.62 -2.44 -2.32
N ILE A 15 -8.26 -3.59 -2.53
CA ILE A 15 -8.15 -4.75 -1.61
C ILE A 15 -6.70 -5.25 -1.56
N VAL A 16 -6.04 -5.39 -2.71
CA VAL A 16 -4.64 -5.81 -2.77
C VAL A 16 -3.74 -4.81 -2.03
N LEU A 17 -3.95 -3.51 -2.23
CA LEU A 17 -3.18 -2.46 -1.58
C LEU A 17 -3.37 -2.51 -0.06
N ILE A 18 -4.60 -2.69 0.43
CA ILE A 18 -4.89 -2.87 1.87
C ILE A 18 -4.12 -4.06 2.43
N ILE A 19 -4.21 -5.23 1.80
CA ILE A 19 -3.52 -6.45 2.26
C ILE A 19 -2.01 -6.22 2.31
N VAL A 20 -1.45 -5.67 1.24
CA VAL A 20 -0.01 -5.42 1.12
C VAL A 20 0.47 -4.41 2.19
N VAL A 21 -0.30 -3.37 2.48
CA VAL A 21 0.02 -2.39 3.54
C VAL A 21 -0.05 -3.01 4.93
N LEU A 22 -1.05 -3.84 5.21
CA LEU A 22 -1.17 -4.54 6.50
C LEU A 22 0.01 -5.48 6.72
N LEU A 23 0.44 -6.22 5.68
CA LEU A 23 1.61 -7.10 5.75
C LEU A 23 2.94 -6.34 5.96
N GLN A 24 2.99 -5.04 5.66
CA GLN A 24 4.16 -4.19 5.92
C GLN A 24 4.20 -3.61 7.33
N GLN A 25 3.13 -3.69 8.13
CA GLN A 25 3.13 -3.13 9.47
C GLN A 25 4.05 -3.94 10.40
N LYS A 26 5.26 -3.42 10.62
CA LYS A 26 6.22 -3.99 11.56
C LYS A 26 6.23 -3.23 12.87
N GLY A 27 5.49 -3.74 13.85
CA GLY A 27 5.75 -3.55 15.30
C GLY A 27 5.71 -2.13 15.88
N THR A 28 5.47 -1.09 15.10
CA THR A 28 5.30 0.28 15.57
C THR A 28 3.89 0.48 16.10
N GLY A 29 3.62 -0.02 17.31
CA GLY A 29 2.38 0.26 18.04
C GLY A 29 2.28 1.72 18.47
N LEU A 30 1.15 2.14 19.07
CA LEU A 30 0.92 3.53 19.51
C LEU A 30 2.13 4.15 20.27
N GLY A 31 2.89 3.36 21.03
CA GLY A 31 4.08 3.82 21.75
C GLY A 31 5.19 4.44 20.89
N SER A 32 5.32 4.07 19.61
CA SER A 32 6.29 4.72 18.70
C SER A 32 5.81 6.08 18.18
N ALA A 33 4.50 6.35 18.20
CA ALA A 33 3.92 7.65 17.84
C ALA A 33 4.06 8.69 18.98
N PHE A 34 4.31 8.23 20.21
CA PHE A 34 4.44 9.06 21.42
C PHE A 34 5.88 9.15 21.97
N GLY A 35 6.90 8.92 21.15
CA GLY A 35 8.30 9.10 21.54
C GLY A 35 8.93 7.95 22.34
N GLY A 36 8.33 6.75 22.30
CA GLY A 36 8.88 5.55 22.92
C GLY A 36 10.26 5.20 22.37
N SER A 37 11.28 5.24 23.23
CA SER A 37 12.66 4.87 22.95
C SER A 37 12.75 3.42 22.47
N GLY A 38 12.87 3.25 21.17
CA GLY A 38 13.02 1.96 20.53
C GLY A 38 13.47 2.14 19.09
N THR A 39 14.47 3.01 18.87
CA THR A 39 15.14 3.24 17.60
C THR A 39 15.97 2.02 17.18
N ILE A 40 15.37 0.83 17.18
CA ILE A 40 15.90 -0.31 16.42
C ILE A 40 15.62 0.02 14.95
N HIS A 41 16.57 0.71 14.34
CA HIS A 41 16.64 0.92 12.91
C HIS A 41 17.01 -0.41 12.27
N THR A 42 16.05 -1.33 12.21
CA THR A 42 16.24 -2.55 11.43
C THR A 42 16.32 -2.13 9.98
N THR A 43 17.51 -2.27 9.38
CA THR A 43 17.68 -2.08 7.94
C THR A 43 16.71 -3.03 7.25
N ARG A 44 15.84 -2.49 6.38
CA ARG A 44 14.94 -3.30 5.55
C ARG A 44 15.77 -4.20 4.64
N ARG A 45 15.96 -5.47 5.00
CA ARG A 45 16.66 -6.49 4.18
C ARG A 45 15.67 -7.54 3.67
N GLY A 46 15.85 -7.98 2.42
CA GLY A 46 15.08 -9.07 1.83
C GLY A 46 13.62 -8.71 1.53
N ILE A 47 12.69 -9.48 2.12
CA ILE A 47 11.25 -9.48 1.83
C ILE A 47 10.62 -8.10 2.06
N ASP A 48 11.05 -7.36 3.07
CA ASP A 48 10.50 -6.04 3.40
C ASP A 48 10.75 -5.00 2.31
N LYS A 49 11.93 -5.06 1.69
CA LYS A 49 12.29 -4.13 0.61
C LYS A 49 11.48 -4.43 -0.64
N VAL A 50 11.22 -5.71 -0.91
CA VAL A 50 10.39 -6.17 -2.03
C VAL A 50 8.93 -5.76 -1.81
N LEU A 51 8.35 -6.04 -0.64
CA LEU A 51 6.99 -5.60 -0.29
C LEU A 51 6.84 -4.08 -0.41
N TYR A 52 7.82 -3.32 0.06
CA TYR A 52 7.81 -1.86 -0.06
C TYR A 52 7.80 -1.39 -1.53
N GLN A 53 8.66 -1.97 -2.38
CA GLN A 53 8.68 -1.65 -3.81
C GLN A 53 7.37 -2.04 -4.51
N ILE A 54 6.82 -3.22 -4.22
CA ILE A 54 5.53 -3.67 -4.76
C ILE A 54 4.42 -2.69 -4.38
N THR A 55 4.41 -2.22 -3.14
CA THR A 55 3.40 -1.27 -2.66
C THR A 55 3.43 0.04 -3.40
N ILE A 56 4.63 0.57 -3.67
CA ILE A 56 4.79 1.79 -4.45
C ILE A 56 4.20 1.59 -5.85
N VAL A 57 4.54 0.49 -6.52
CA VAL A 57 4.04 0.18 -7.87
C VAL A 57 2.51 0.04 -7.87
N VAL A 58 1.96 -0.76 -6.94
CA VAL A 58 0.52 -0.98 -6.83
C VAL A 58 -0.23 0.31 -6.47
N SER A 59 0.34 1.15 -5.60
CA SER A 59 -0.26 2.44 -5.22
C SER A 59 -0.30 3.39 -6.41
N VAL A 60 0.79 3.51 -7.17
CA VAL A 60 0.83 4.35 -8.37
C VAL A 60 -0.20 3.88 -9.39
N LEU A 61 -0.28 2.57 -9.64
CA LEU A 61 -1.29 2.00 -10.54
C LEU A 61 -2.72 2.30 -10.06
N PHE A 62 -2.99 2.14 -8.77
CA PHE A 62 -4.30 2.46 -8.19
C PHE A 62 -4.68 3.93 -8.41
N PHE A 63 -3.78 4.88 -8.15
CA PHE A 63 -4.05 6.30 -8.35
C PHE A 63 -4.25 6.67 -9.82
N ILE A 64 -3.44 6.13 -10.73
CA ILE A 64 -3.62 6.34 -12.16
C ILE A 64 -5.00 5.83 -12.60
N LEU A 65 -5.36 4.62 -12.18
CA LEU A 65 -6.65 4.03 -12.52
C LEU A 65 -7.83 4.82 -11.93
N ALA A 66 -7.65 5.38 -10.73
CA ALA A 66 -8.64 6.25 -10.09
C ALA A 66 -8.88 7.54 -10.87
N ILE A 67 -7.81 8.19 -11.35
CA ILE A 67 -7.91 9.40 -12.18
C ILE A 67 -8.56 9.08 -13.53
N VAL A 68 -8.18 7.96 -14.16
CA VAL A 68 -8.80 7.49 -15.40
C VAL A 68 -10.29 7.20 -15.19
N ASN A 69 -10.68 6.55 -14.09
CA ASN A 69 -12.09 6.31 -13.77
C ASN A 69 -12.88 7.61 -13.55
N LEU A 70 -12.24 8.63 -12.96
CA LEU A 70 -12.85 9.94 -12.75
C LEU A 70 -13.08 10.70 -14.07
N LEU A 71 -12.14 10.60 -15.01
CA LEU A 71 -12.18 11.34 -16.28
C LEU A 71 -13.08 10.66 -17.35
N PHE A 72 -13.28 9.34 -17.29
CA PHE A 72 -13.98 8.55 -18.30
C PHE A 72 -15.32 7.97 -17.83
#